data_AF-A0A944RYD6-F1
#
_entry.id   AF-A0A944RYD6-F1
#
_cell.length_a   1.000
_cell.length_b   1.000
_cell.length_c   1.000
_cell.angle_alpha   90.00
_cell.angle_beta   90.00
_cell.angle_gamma   90.00
#
_symmetry.space_group_name_H-M   'P 1'
#
loop_
_entity.id
_entity.type
_entity.pdbx_description
1 polymer ?
#
loop_
_entity_poly.entity_id
_entity_poly.type
_entity_poly.pdbx_seq_one_letter_code
_entity_poly.pdbx_strand_id
1 'polypeptide(L)'
;MNLSQGISMSTTRVREILKEIDERDSDLNICPAVDVPGPGGGVYITRATPLNLKHVEWMETRSPARGETTYVDVRFVRGDPVSGREVPEPEEISGRDEKVPDRAAREKKASEYSKALGEAAQRVSRQAEAVQRSLGSADFSVADLRKPDTDASLRQFERSFADFHGSVKKALDEYLRGNTLVMDLILKFQLDKDTVRHALSVAAFATEMATLLALRDEDDTSLEKYFEGTGMAEILTDLGLDPTTAGDLTEEEREAHRFELFRTELVEIFLGGFMHDCGLWTDTFLLAEGHEVKGAKVISETKEVRRFAPSLEKIVLFHSDLIRLSRKQGVLQVIENADNPEQLQFRREFYDDLDEAQAAAELHAGQSQAEVLNGADLRKLLPVALAEYFISQTRDIYDKSDVEVINDLVQHARGGLFQRYLVVLCNSRVDLIAPRRALVTLSGHLSMMVEGGRGPNRRDGRRAQRLAVDGFDAGSLMHGRDRNSPHLITLFQRRGDGSRAPLQHVLPHDHSLWERAAGREHRMYIAAGRFRNNLSFRVTGFMSEAVYARILGDYETELDRRLSG
;
A
#
# COMPACT_ATOMS: atom_id res chain seq x y z
N MET A 1 22.71 -28.44 -5.26
CA MET A 1 23.14 -27.67 -6.45
C MET A 1 23.45 -26.27 -5.98
N ASN A 2 24.67 -25.80 -6.18
CA ASN A 2 25.07 -24.44 -5.78
C ASN A 2 24.27 -23.45 -6.63
N LEU A 3 23.37 -22.71 -6.00
CA LEU A 3 22.78 -21.50 -6.58
C LEU A 3 23.95 -20.58 -6.92
N SER A 4 24.12 -20.25 -8.19
CA SER A 4 24.99 -19.16 -8.61
C SER A 4 24.63 -17.93 -7.78
N GLN A 5 25.62 -17.39 -7.07
CA GLN A 5 25.45 -16.20 -6.26
C GLN A 5 25.05 -15.06 -7.18
N GLY A 6 23.85 -14.49 -6.99
CA GLY A 6 23.41 -13.31 -7.72
C GLY A 6 24.40 -12.17 -7.56
N ILE A 7 24.39 -11.22 -8.48
CA ILE A 7 25.22 -10.02 -8.45
C ILE A 7 24.37 -8.89 -7.89
N SER A 8 24.85 -8.20 -6.85
CA SER A 8 24.13 -7.04 -6.30
C SER A 8 24.47 -5.81 -7.12
N MET A 9 23.46 -5.14 -7.64
CA MET A 9 23.61 -3.99 -8.53
C MET A 9 22.66 -2.88 -8.11
N SER A 10 23.05 -1.60 -8.29
CA SER A 10 22.08 -0.53 -8.14
C SER A 10 21.02 -0.56 -9.23
N THR A 11 19.83 -0.09 -8.88
CA THR A 11 18.72 0.18 -9.81
C THR A 11 19.11 1.14 -10.94
N THR A 12 19.94 2.15 -10.65
CA THR A 12 20.56 3.02 -11.67
C THR A 12 21.36 2.20 -12.68
N ARG A 13 22.21 1.30 -12.19
CA ARG A 13 23.05 0.47 -13.05
C ARG A 13 22.23 -0.53 -13.87
N VAL A 14 21.24 -1.18 -13.27
CA VAL A 14 20.29 -2.05 -13.97
C VAL A 14 19.60 -1.28 -15.10
N ARG A 15 19.21 -0.02 -14.86
CA ARG A 15 18.58 0.84 -15.87
C ARG A 15 19.50 1.14 -17.06
N GLU A 16 20.79 1.39 -16.82
CA GLU A 16 21.79 1.57 -17.88
C GLU A 16 21.92 0.30 -18.74
N ILE A 17 22.05 -0.85 -18.08
CA ILE A 17 22.21 -2.15 -18.75
C ILE A 17 20.98 -2.49 -19.58
N LEU A 18 19.78 -2.26 -19.06
CA LEU A 18 18.54 -2.47 -19.82
C LEU A 18 18.48 -1.64 -21.10
N LYS A 19 18.98 -0.39 -21.06
CA LYS A 19 19.08 0.46 -22.25
C LYS A 19 20.12 -0.07 -23.23
N GLU A 20 21.28 -0.49 -22.75
CA GLU A 20 22.33 -1.06 -23.61
C GLU A 20 21.89 -2.36 -24.30
N ILE A 21 21.15 -3.23 -23.60
CA ILE A 21 20.57 -4.46 -24.17
C ILE A 21 19.60 -4.11 -25.32
N ASP A 22 18.71 -3.13 -25.09
CA ASP A 22 17.74 -2.66 -26.09
C ASP A 22 18.42 -2.00 -27.30
N GLU A 23 19.41 -1.13 -27.05
CA GLU A 23 20.16 -0.43 -28.10
C GLU A 23 20.98 -1.38 -28.99
N ARG A 24 21.48 -2.49 -28.43
CA ARG A 24 22.32 -3.47 -29.14
C ARG A 24 21.54 -4.64 -29.73
N ASP A 25 20.22 -4.71 -29.52
CA ASP A 25 19.37 -5.86 -29.87
C ASP A 25 19.99 -7.19 -29.37
N SER A 26 20.45 -7.17 -28.11
CA SER A 26 21.18 -8.29 -27.50
C SER A 26 20.24 -9.39 -27.03
N ASP A 27 20.64 -10.66 -27.15
CA ASP A 27 19.94 -11.82 -26.60
C ASP A 27 20.12 -12.01 -25.09
N LEU A 28 20.70 -11.01 -24.43
CA LEU A 28 20.97 -11.00 -23.00
C LEU A 28 19.75 -10.50 -22.22
N ASN A 29 19.39 -11.22 -21.16
CA ASN A 29 18.38 -10.85 -20.19
C ASN A 29 19.01 -10.63 -18.81
N ILE A 30 18.51 -9.63 -18.10
CA ILE A 30 18.80 -9.42 -16.68
C ILE A 30 17.56 -9.80 -15.88
N CYS A 31 17.69 -10.80 -15.02
CA CYS A 31 16.58 -11.34 -14.22
C CYS A 31 16.91 -11.22 -12.73
N PRO A 32 15.92 -11.23 -11.82
CA PRO A 32 16.19 -11.36 -10.39
C PRO A 32 17.01 -12.61 -10.08
N ALA A 33 17.88 -12.54 -9.07
CA ALA A 33 18.62 -13.70 -8.57
C ALA A 33 17.69 -14.72 -7.87
N VAL A 34 16.62 -14.22 -7.24
CA VAL A 34 15.57 -14.99 -6.55
C VAL A 34 14.21 -14.34 -6.80
N ASP A 35 13.12 -15.05 -6.50
CA ASP A 35 11.78 -14.46 -6.53
C ASP A 35 11.72 -13.24 -5.61
N VAL A 36 11.24 -12.13 -6.17
CA VAL A 36 11.06 -10.86 -5.46
C VAL A 36 9.64 -10.83 -4.89
N PRO A 37 9.49 -10.94 -3.55
CA PRO A 37 8.19 -10.76 -2.95
C PRO A 37 7.79 -9.29 -3.09
N GLY A 38 6.49 -9.05 -3.27
CA GLY A 38 5.92 -7.72 -3.15
C GLY A 38 5.14 -7.56 -1.85
N PRO A 39 4.52 -6.38 -1.68
CA PRO A 39 3.73 -6.07 -0.50
C PRO A 39 2.72 -7.19 -0.19
N GLY A 40 2.69 -7.61 1.08
CA GLY A 40 1.82 -8.66 1.58
C GLY A 40 2.26 -10.09 1.27
N GLY A 41 3.44 -10.35 0.71
CA GLY A 41 4.04 -11.71 0.65
C GLY A 41 3.79 -12.51 -0.63
N GLY A 42 3.19 -11.90 -1.65
CA GLY A 42 3.02 -12.53 -2.97
C GLY A 42 4.31 -12.42 -3.79
N VAL A 43 4.51 -13.32 -4.76
CA VAL A 43 5.64 -13.19 -5.71
C VAL A 43 5.24 -12.24 -6.83
N TYR A 44 5.88 -11.07 -6.92
CA TYR A 44 5.54 -10.03 -7.90
C TYR A 44 6.46 -10.07 -9.10
N ILE A 45 7.71 -10.49 -8.90
CA ILE A 45 8.67 -10.68 -9.98
C ILE A 45 9.33 -12.04 -9.74
N THR A 46 9.06 -12.99 -10.63
CA THR A 46 9.69 -14.30 -10.53
C THR A 46 11.16 -14.22 -10.94
N ARG A 47 11.99 -15.13 -10.44
CA ARG A 47 13.40 -15.30 -10.84
C ARG A 47 13.56 -15.45 -12.36
N ALA A 48 12.53 -15.95 -13.05
CA ALA A 48 12.53 -16.17 -14.48
C ALA A 48 11.99 -14.97 -15.29
N THR A 49 11.60 -13.88 -14.64
CA THR A 49 11.08 -12.68 -15.32
C THR A 49 12.22 -11.75 -15.70
N PRO A 50 12.38 -11.37 -16.98
CA PRO A 50 13.28 -10.29 -17.38
C PRO A 50 12.88 -8.98 -16.74
N LEU A 51 13.83 -8.31 -16.10
CA LEU A 51 13.61 -6.97 -15.59
C LEU A 51 13.38 -6.00 -16.74
N ASN A 52 12.59 -4.98 -16.46
CA ASN A 52 12.31 -3.87 -17.36
C ASN A 52 12.27 -2.59 -16.52
N LEU A 53 12.09 -1.43 -17.15
CA LEU A 53 12.10 -0.14 -16.45
C LEU A 53 11.01 -0.05 -15.37
N LYS A 54 9.84 -0.67 -15.57
CA LYS A 54 8.75 -0.69 -14.59
C LYS A 54 9.10 -1.48 -13.35
N HIS A 55 9.76 -2.62 -13.52
CA HIS A 55 10.27 -3.41 -12.39
C HIS A 55 11.25 -2.59 -11.54
N VAL A 56 12.15 -1.85 -12.19
CA VAL A 56 13.13 -0.99 -11.51
C VAL A 56 12.44 0.16 -10.77
N GLU A 57 11.53 0.88 -11.43
CA GLU A 57 10.74 1.97 -10.84
C GLU A 57 9.92 1.50 -9.63
N TRP A 58 9.31 0.31 -9.73
CA TRP A 58 8.57 -0.28 -8.62
C TRP A 58 9.48 -0.61 -7.43
N MET A 59 10.66 -1.20 -7.65
CA MET A 59 11.63 -1.47 -6.58
C MET A 59 12.11 -0.18 -5.88
N GLU A 60 12.40 0.86 -6.65
CA GLU A 60 12.79 2.18 -6.13
C GLU A 60 11.68 2.80 -5.27
N THR A 61 10.41 2.62 -5.69
CA THR A 61 9.24 3.16 -4.99
C THR A 61 9.03 2.49 -3.62
N ARG A 62 9.36 1.19 -3.48
CA ARG A 62 9.24 0.45 -2.19
C ARG A 62 10.22 0.91 -1.12
N SER A 63 11.34 1.51 -1.50
CA SER A 63 12.30 2.04 -0.52
C SER A 63 11.69 3.25 0.19
N PRO A 64 11.73 3.36 1.53
CA PRO A 64 11.33 4.58 2.24
C PRO A 64 12.37 5.69 2.15
N ALA A 65 13.65 5.34 1.98
CA ALA A 65 14.74 6.30 1.98
C ALA A 65 14.82 7.03 0.63
N ARG A 66 14.34 8.28 0.58
CA ARG A 66 14.45 9.13 -0.61
C ARG A 66 15.92 9.48 -0.86
N GLY A 67 16.36 9.36 -2.11
CA GLY A 67 17.71 9.72 -2.53
C GLY A 67 18.79 8.68 -2.21
N GLU A 68 18.47 7.62 -1.46
CA GLU A 68 19.36 6.48 -1.32
C GLU A 68 19.25 5.52 -2.51
N THR A 69 20.40 4.99 -2.92
CA THR A 69 20.49 4.01 -4.01
C THR A 69 19.79 2.72 -3.61
N THR A 70 18.80 2.30 -4.40
CA THR A 70 18.17 0.99 -4.23
C THR A 70 19.01 -0.08 -4.91
N TYR A 71 19.27 -1.19 -4.21
CA TYR A 71 20.07 -2.33 -4.71
C TYR A 71 19.20 -3.56 -4.91
N VAL A 72 19.44 -4.26 -6.02
CA VAL A 72 18.77 -5.51 -6.40
C VAL A 72 19.80 -6.58 -6.75
N ASP A 73 19.53 -7.81 -6.33
CA ASP A 73 20.35 -8.94 -6.71
C ASP A 73 19.81 -9.55 -8.01
N VAL A 74 20.68 -9.62 -9.01
CA VAL A 74 20.34 -10.04 -10.36
C VAL A 74 21.21 -11.20 -10.84
N ARG A 75 20.78 -11.83 -11.92
CA ARG A 75 21.54 -12.80 -12.70
C ARG A 75 21.41 -12.48 -14.18
N PHE A 76 22.43 -12.78 -14.95
CA PHE A 76 22.42 -12.59 -16.39
C PHE A 76 22.12 -13.91 -17.09
N VAL A 77 21.17 -13.90 -18.02
CA VAL A 77 20.72 -15.08 -18.75
C VAL A 77 20.81 -14.79 -20.24
N ARG A 78 21.51 -15.63 -20.99
CA ARG A 78 21.55 -15.54 -22.45
C ARG A 78 20.50 -16.45 -23.07
N GLY A 79 19.72 -15.90 -24.01
CA GLY A 79 18.57 -16.57 -24.62
C GLY A 79 17.33 -16.51 -23.71
N ASP A 80 16.50 -17.55 -23.75
CA ASP A 80 15.24 -17.59 -23.02
C ASP A 80 15.42 -17.44 -21.48
N PRO A 81 14.66 -16.60 -20.78
CA PRO A 81 14.84 -16.36 -19.34
C PRO A 81 14.63 -17.57 -18.42
N VAL A 82 13.86 -18.56 -18.90
CA VAL A 82 13.48 -19.78 -18.16
C VAL A 82 14.46 -20.92 -18.44
N SER A 83 14.81 -21.12 -19.71
CA SER A 83 15.58 -22.28 -20.22
C SER A 83 16.97 -21.94 -20.75
N GLY A 84 17.28 -20.64 -20.85
CA GLY A 84 18.56 -20.12 -21.32
C GLY A 84 19.69 -20.34 -20.33
N ARG A 85 20.90 -19.97 -20.77
CA ARG A 85 22.13 -20.22 -20.01
C ARG A 85 22.44 -19.02 -19.13
N GLU A 86 22.64 -19.27 -17.83
CA GLU A 86 23.17 -18.25 -16.93
C GLU A 86 24.64 -17.96 -17.28
N VAL A 87 24.97 -16.68 -17.41
CA VAL A 87 26.28 -16.16 -17.80
C VAL A 87 26.78 -15.18 -16.75
N PRO A 88 28.11 -15.00 -16.59
CA PRO A 88 28.65 -13.90 -15.77
C PRO A 88 28.23 -12.54 -16.33
N GLU A 89 28.40 -11.47 -15.54
CA GLU A 89 28.26 -10.10 -16.05
C GLU A 89 29.17 -9.92 -17.29
N PRO A 90 28.63 -9.53 -18.46
CA PRO A 90 29.44 -9.41 -19.66
C PRO A 90 30.51 -8.32 -19.50
N GLU A 91 31.75 -8.63 -19.91
CA GLU A 91 32.88 -7.69 -19.85
C GLU A 91 32.62 -6.39 -20.65
N GLU A 92 31.82 -6.49 -21.72
CA GLU A 92 31.40 -5.37 -22.58
C GLU A 92 30.48 -4.36 -21.88
N ILE A 93 29.86 -4.80 -20.79
CA ILE A 93 28.97 -4.03 -19.94
C ILE A 93 29.74 -3.65 -18.66
N SER A 94 30.61 -4.51 -18.12
CA SER A 94 31.40 -4.24 -16.92
C SER A 94 32.34 -3.04 -17.10
N GLY A 95 32.07 -1.92 -16.43
CA GLY A 95 32.91 -0.73 -16.61
C GLY A 95 32.86 0.31 -15.51
N ARG A 96 32.08 0.10 -14.44
CA ARG A 96 32.04 1.02 -13.31
C ARG A 96 32.10 0.21 -12.03
N ASP A 97 33.22 0.33 -11.30
CA ASP A 97 33.30 -0.09 -9.91
C ASP A 97 32.27 0.71 -9.10
N GLU A 98 31.08 0.14 -8.94
CA GLU A 98 30.10 0.68 -8.03
C GLU A 98 30.54 0.34 -6.61
N LYS A 99 30.66 1.36 -5.74
CA LYS A 99 30.78 1.12 -4.30
C LYS A 99 29.43 0.64 -3.79
N VAL A 100 29.15 -0.65 -4.01
CA VAL A 100 28.01 -1.31 -3.41
C VAL A 100 28.27 -1.38 -1.89
N PRO A 101 27.35 -0.91 -1.04
CA PRO A 101 27.41 -1.14 0.40
C PRO A 101 27.64 -2.62 0.67
N ASP A 102 28.35 -2.97 1.75
CA ASP A 102 28.65 -4.37 2.05
C ASP A 102 27.35 -5.20 2.06
N ARG A 103 27.14 -5.92 0.96
CA ARG A 103 25.95 -6.72 0.71
C ARG A 103 25.74 -7.71 1.84
N ALA A 104 26.83 -8.33 2.29
CA ALA A 104 26.80 -9.28 3.37
C ALA A 104 26.37 -8.61 4.68
N ALA A 105 26.81 -7.38 4.95
CA ALA A 105 26.35 -6.62 6.12
C ALA A 105 24.87 -6.25 6.05
N ARG A 106 24.36 -5.81 4.88
CA ARG A 106 22.94 -5.48 4.68
C ARG A 106 22.05 -6.71 4.84
N GLU A 107 22.40 -7.81 4.19
CA GLU A 107 21.69 -9.10 4.29
C GLU A 107 21.73 -9.64 5.71
N LYS A 108 22.90 -9.55 6.39
CA LYS A 108 23.05 -9.98 7.77
C LYS A 108 22.13 -9.20 8.70
N LYS A 109 22.12 -7.87 8.63
CA LYS A 109 21.21 -7.04 9.45
C LYS A 109 19.74 -7.35 9.17
N ALA A 110 19.38 -7.43 7.88
CA ALA A 110 18.01 -7.73 7.49
C ALA A 110 17.55 -9.09 8.04
N SER A 111 18.39 -10.11 7.91
CA SER A 111 18.16 -11.47 8.42
C SER A 111 18.09 -11.52 9.95
N GLU A 112 18.98 -10.79 10.64
CA GLU A 112 18.98 -10.72 12.11
C GLU A 112 17.67 -10.10 12.63
N TYR A 113 17.25 -8.95 12.08
CA TYR A 113 16.03 -8.28 12.53
C TYR A 113 14.75 -9.00 12.11
N SER A 114 14.69 -9.52 10.88
CA SER A 114 13.52 -10.27 10.42
C SER A 114 13.32 -11.57 11.22
N LYS A 115 14.41 -12.28 11.52
CA LYS A 115 14.37 -13.49 12.35
C LYS A 115 13.94 -13.18 13.78
N ALA A 116 14.52 -12.15 14.40
CA ALA A 116 14.16 -11.75 15.75
C ALA A 116 12.67 -11.35 15.85
N LEU A 117 12.14 -10.68 14.82
CA LEU A 117 10.73 -10.35 14.72
C LEU A 117 9.86 -11.59 14.54
N GLY A 118 10.20 -12.47 13.59
CA GLY A 118 9.44 -13.70 13.33
C GLY A 118 9.36 -14.62 14.55
N GLU A 119 10.48 -14.81 15.26
CA GLU A 119 10.50 -15.56 16.51
C GLU A 119 9.67 -14.91 17.62
N ALA A 120 9.67 -13.57 17.70
CA ALA A 120 8.84 -12.84 18.67
C ALA A 120 7.34 -12.92 18.32
N ALA A 121 6.98 -12.82 17.03
CA ALA A 121 5.62 -13.02 16.54
C ALA A 121 5.10 -14.42 16.89
N GLN A 122 5.91 -15.45 16.68
CA GLN A 122 5.57 -16.84 17.04
C GLN A 122 5.36 -16.99 18.55
N ARG A 123 6.18 -16.33 19.38
CA ARG A 123 6.00 -16.33 20.84
C ARG A 123 4.70 -15.65 21.24
N VAL A 124 4.41 -14.46 20.73
CA VAL A 124 3.17 -13.70 21.03
C VAL A 124 1.94 -14.53 20.67
N SER A 125 1.92 -15.12 19.47
CA SER A 125 0.82 -15.98 19.04
C SER A 125 0.61 -17.18 19.98
N ARG A 126 1.70 -17.88 20.36
CA ARG A 126 1.62 -19.01 21.32
C ARG A 126 1.11 -18.57 22.70
N GLN A 127 1.48 -17.38 23.17
CA GLN A 127 0.98 -16.87 24.46
C GLN A 127 -0.48 -16.44 24.39
N ALA A 128 -0.92 -15.85 23.27
CA ALA A 128 -2.32 -15.53 23.08
C ALA A 128 -3.19 -16.80 23.07
N GLU A 129 -2.72 -17.90 22.48
CA GLU A 129 -3.39 -19.20 22.59
C GLU A 129 -3.45 -19.73 24.02
N ALA A 130 -2.42 -19.49 24.84
CA ALA A 130 -2.40 -19.91 26.23
C ALA A 130 -3.46 -19.16 27.05
N VAL A 131 -3.60 -17.84 26.82
CA VAL A 131 -4.68 -17.02 27.39
C VAL A 131 -6.04 -17.63 27.03
N GLN A 132 -6.27 -17.92 25.75
CA GLN A 132 -7.54 -18.50 25.29
C GLN A 132 -7.80 -19.89 25.89
N ARG A 133 -6.78 -20.77 25.95
CA ARG A 133 -6.90 -22.09 26.59
C ARG A 133 -7.27 -21.99 28.07
N SER A 134 -6.77 -20.98 28.78
CA SER A 134 -7.11 -20.74 30.18
C SER A 134 -8.54 -20.26 30.39
N LEU A 135 -9.13 -19.54 29.41
CA LEU A 135 -10.52 -19.07 29.47
C LEU A 135 -11.53 -20.23 29.36
N GLY A 136 -11.21 -21.26 28.57
CA GLY A 136 -11.97 -22.52 28.50
C GLY A 136 -13.38 -22.43 27.89
N SER A 137 -13.83 -21.22 27.50
CA SER A 137 -15.13 -20.95 26.87
C SER A 137 -14.94 -20.01 25.68
N ALA A 138 -15.72 -20.25 24.61
CA ALA A 138 -15.76 -19.34 23.48
C ALA A 138 -16.39 -17.98 23.84
N ASP A 139 -17.38 -17.99 24.73
CA ASP A 139 -18.04 -16.78 25.21
C ASP A 139 -17.52 -16.48 26.62
N PHE A 140 -16.60 -15.51 26.71
CA PHE A 140 -16.01 -15.06 27.95
C PHE A 140 -16.33 -13.58 28.19
N SER A 141 -16.42 -13.24 29.48
CA SER A 141 -16.50 -11.87 29.99
C SER A 141 -15.12 -11.35 30.34
N VAL A 142 -14.99 -10.03 30.50
CA VAL A 142 -13.73 -9.44 30.98
C VAL A 142 -13.38 -9.92 32.40
N ALA A 143 -14.38 -10.28 33.22
CA ALA A 143 -14.15 -10.94 34.52
C ALA A 143 -13.31 -12.22 34.40
N ASP A 144 -13.53 -13.01 33.35
CA ASP A 144 -12.85 -14.28 33.14
C ASP A 144 -11.35 -14.08 32.88
N LEU A 145 -10.98 -12.94 32.27
CA LEU A 145 -9.59 -12.55 32.04
C LEU A 145 -8.83 -12.27 33.35
N ARG A 146 -9.55 -11.91 34.42
CA ARG A 146 -8.96 -11.57 35.73
C ARG A 146 -8.83 -12.77 36.67
N LYS A 147 -9.28 -13.97 36.26
CA LYS A 147 -9.09 -15.21 37.04
C LYS A 147 -7.60 -15.53 37.17
N PRO A 148 -7.12 -16.09 38.29
CA PRO A 148 -5.68 -16.27 38.55
C PRO A 148 -4.89 -16.95 37.43
N ASP A 149 -5.43 -18.04 36.85
CA ASP A 149 -4.77 -18.79 35.78
C ASP A 149 -4.71 -18.01 34.45
N THR A 150 -5.76 -17.24 34.16
CA THR A 150 -5.85 -16.38 32.98
C THR A 150 -5.02 -15.12 33.12
N ASP A 151 -5.03 -14.47 34.30
CA ASP A 151 -4.18 -13.31 34.61
C ASP A 151 -2.70 -13.68 34.49
N ALA A 152 -2.30 -14.86 34.98
CA ALA A 152 -0.92 -15.34 34.81
C ALA A 152 -0.54 -15.49 33.32
N SER A 153 -1.46 -16.02 32.51
CA SER A 153 -1.28 -16.17 31.07
C SER A 153 -1.22 -14.82 30.35
N LEU A 154 -2.08 -13.87 30.75
CA LEU A 154 -2.10 -12.50 30.21
C LEU A 154 -0.80 -11.76 30.50
N ARG A 155 -0.26 -11.86 31.72
CA ARG A 155 1.05 -11.26 32.04
C ARG A 155 2.20 -11.87 31.24
N GLN A 156 2.10 -13.14 30.86
CA GLN A 156 3.09 -13.76 29.97
C GLN A 156 2.93 -13.29 28.52
N PHE A 157 1.70 -13.12 28.07
CA PHE A 157 1.37 -12.49 26.81
C PHE A 157 1.90 -11.03 26.74
N GLU A 158 1.64 -10.21 27.75
CA GLU A 158 2.12 -8.82 27.83
C GLU A 158 3.65 -8.71 27.72
N ARG A 159 4.38 -9.57 28.44
CA ARG A 159 5.85 -9.63 28.34
C ARG A 159 6.32 -9.99 26.94
N SER A 160 5.68 -10.98 26.32
CA SER A 160 6.00 -11.39 24.95
C SER A 160 5.66 -10.29 23.94
N PHE A 161 4.58 -9.55 24.18
CA PHE A 161 4.16 -8.42 23.36
C PHE A 161 5.16 -7.27 23.44
N ALA A 162 5.66 -6.94 24.62
CA ALA A 162 6.70 -5.92 24.79
C ALA A 162 7.98 -6.27 24.02
N ASP A 163 8.42 -7.53 24.08
CA ASP A 163 9.54 -8.04 23.28
C ASP A 163 9.27 -7.92 21.78
N PHE A 164 8.05 -8.27 21.35
CA PHE A 164 7.63 -8.17 19.96
C PHE A 164 7.61 -6.72 19.46
N HIS A 165 7.02 -5.79 20.21
CA HIS A 165 7.08 -4.36 19.94
C HIS A 165 8.52 -3.88 19.77
N GLY A 166 9.44 -4.29 20.66
CA GLY A 166 10.86 -3.97 20.55
C GLY A 166 11.53 -4.52 19.27
N SER A 167 11.16 -5.73 18.84
CA SER A 167 11.63 -6.31 17.57
C SER A 167 11.04 -5.60 16.35
N VAL A 168 9.75 -5.26 16.38
CA VAL A 168 9.07 -4.48 15.33
C VAL A 168 9.75 -3.14 15.15
N LYS A 169 10.00 -2.39 16.23
CA LYS A 169 10.70 -1.10 16.17
C LYS A 169 12.06 -1.20 15.47
N LYS A 170 12.87 -2.20 15.82
CA LYS A 170 14.20 -2.40 15.20
C LYS A 170 14.11 -2.76 13.71
N ALA A 171 13.16 -3.61 13.35
CA ALA A 171 12.94 -3.99 11.96
C ALA A 171 12.48 -2.80 11.12
N LEU A 172 11.55 -1.99 11.65
CA LEU A 172 11.06 -0.79 10.98
C LEU A 172 12.11 0.33 10.91
N ASP A 173 12.94 0.50 11.94
CA ASP A 173 14.07 1.44 11.90
C ASP A 173 15.06 1.08 10.78
N GLU A 174 15.34 -0.21 10.57
CA GLU A 174 16.21 -0.67 9.48
C GLU A 174 15.52 -0.55 8.11
N TYR A 175 14.21 -0.84 8.04
CA TYR A 175 13.41 -0.62 6.83
C TYR A 175 13.43 0.85 6.40
N LEU A 176 13.15 1.79 7.33
CA LEU A 176 13.13 3.24 7.10
C LEU A 176 14.48 3.80 6.62
N ARG A 177 15.58 3.11 6.90
CA ARG A 177 16.93 3.39 6.35
C ARG A 177 17.16 2.79 4.96
N GLY A 178 16.10 2.42 4.24
CA GLY A 178 16.18 1.94 2.86
C GLY A 178 16.42 0.44 2.71
N ASN A 179 16.54 -0.34 3.79
CA ASN A 179 16.76 -1.79 3.70
C ASN A 179 15.43 -2.57 3.58
N THR A 180 14.82 -2.51 2.40
CA THR A 180 13.54 -3.18 2.08
C THR A 180 13.56 -4.69 2.28
N LEU A 181 14.73 -5.32 2.26
CA LEU A 181 14.92 -6.75 2.46
C LEU A 181 14.39 -7.23 3.83
N VAL A 182 14.37 -6.38 4.85
CA VAL A 182 13.80 -6.71 6.16
C VAL A 182 12.34 -7.15 6.02
N MET A 183 11.54 -6.38 5.30
CA MET A 183 10.11 -6.66 5.07
C MET A 183 9.92 -7.94 4.25
N ASP A 184 10.73 -8.11 3.21
CA ASP A 184 10.71 -9.31 2.36
C ASP A 184 11.05 -10.59 3.15
N LEU A 185 12.00 -10.51 4.09
CA LEU A 185 12.41 -11.65 4.92
C LEU A 185 11.40 -11.95 6.03
N ILE A 186 10.71 -10.93 6.58
CA ILE A 186 9.60 -11.14 7.53
C ILE A 186 8.52 -11.99 6.88
N LEU A 187 8.16 -11.68 5.63
CA LEU A 187 7.14 -12.41 4.87
C LEU A 187 7.55 -13.85 4.50
N LYS A 188 8.87 -14.11 4.42
CA LYS A 188 9.43 -15.46 4.19
C LYS A 188 9.55 -16.28 5.49
N PHE A 189 9.34 -15.67 6.65
CA PHE A 189 9.45 -16.38 7.92
C PHE A 189 8.33 -17.42 8.04
N GLN A 190 8.72 -18.69 8.18
CA GLN A 190 7.77 -19.79 8.28
C GLN A 190 7.17 -19.85 9.69
N LEU A 191 5.93 -19.37 9.83
CA LEU A 191 5.14 -19.55 11.04
C LEU A 191 4.27 -20.80 10.96
N ASP A 192 4.00 -21.40 12.11
CA ASP A 192 3.29 -22.69 12.18
C ASP A 192 1.84 -22.59 11.67
N LYS A 193 1.14 -21.49 11.97
CA LYS A 193 -0.30 -21.30 11.69
C LYS A 193 -0.56 -20.38 10.50
N ASP A 194 -1.52 -20.76 9.65
CA ASP A 194 -1.94 -19.97 8.48
C ASP A 194 -2.48 -18.59 8.89
N THR A 195 -3.33 -18.52 9.92
CA THR A 195 -3.89 -17.26 10.44
C THR A 195 -2.82 -16.28 10.91
N VAL A 196 -1.70 -16.77 11.45
CA VAL A 196 -0.60 -15.92 11.92
C VAL A 196 0.29 -15.49 10.75
N ARG A 197 0.46 -16.34 9.72
CA ARG A 197 1.11 -15.95 8.46
C ARG A 197 0.31 -14.88 7.71
N HIS A 198 -1.01 -15.03 7.69
CA HIS A 198 -1.95 -14.05 7.17
C HIS A 198 -1.79 -12.71 7.89
N ALA A 199 -1.84 -12.71 9.23
CA ALA A 199 -1.68 -11.49 10.01
C ALA A 199 -0.32 -10.79 9.81
N LEU A 200 0.79 -11.54 9.68
CA LEU A 200 2.08 -10.94 9.29
C LEU A 200 2.04 -10.33 7.89
N SER A 201 1.33 -10.94 6.95
CA SER A 201 1.16 -10.43 5.59
C SER A 201 0.39 -9.10 5.59
N VAL A 202 -0.68 -9.03 6.40
CA VAL A 202 -1.45 -7.80 6.62
C VAL A 202 -0.58 -6.72 7.27
N ALA A 203 0.15 -7.05 8.35
CA ALA A 203 1.06 -6.13 9.04
C ALA A 203 2.10 -5.52 8.10
N ALA A 204 2.79 -6.36 7.33
CA ALA A 204 3.81 -5.91 6.40
C ALA A 204 3.21 -5.04 5.29
N PHE A 205 2.06 -5.43 4.74
CA PHE A 205 1.44 -4.66 3.66
C PHE A 205 0.88 -3.32 4.14
N ALA A 206 0.19 -3.28 5.28
CA ALA A 206 -0.30 -2.05 5.89
C ALA A 206 0.84 -1.06 6.16
N THR A 207 1.98 -1.57 6.65
CA THR A 207 3.21 -0.79 6.87
C THR A 207 3.75 -0.21 5.57
N GLU A 208 3.88 -1.02 4.51
CA GLU A 208 4.32 -0.51 3.20
C GLU A 208 3.35 0.55 2.65
N MET A 209 2.04 0.37 2.78
CA MET A 209 1.06 1.37 2.33
C MET A 209 1.17 2.69 3.10
N ALA A 210 1.32 2.64 4.43
CA ALA A 210 1.50 3.84 5.25
C ALA A 210 2.77 4.60 4.87
N THR A 211 3.87 3.87 4.67
CA THR A 211 5.14 4.42 4.20
C THR A 211 5.03 5.04 2.81
N LEU A 212 4.37 4.38 1.86
CA LEU A 212 4.18 4.92 0.52
C LEU A 212 3.33 6.20 0.56
N LEU A 213 2.28 6.24 1.40
CA LEU A 213 1.46 7.43 1.55
C LEU A 213 2.25 8.60 2.14
N ALA A 214 3.04 8.33 3.19
CA ALA A 214 3.75 9.35 3.95
C ALA A 214 5.00 9.87 3.23
N LEU A 215 5.78 8.96 2.62
CA LEU A 215 7.13 9.25 2.15
C LEU A 215 7.29 9.19 0.63
N ARG A 216 6.26 8.92 -0.19
CA ARG A 216 6.43 8.81 -1.66
C ARG A 216 5.49 9.68 -2.50
N ASP A 217 4.95 10.76 -1.91
CA ASP A 217 4.31 11.83 -2.69
C ASP A 217 5.36 12.70 -3.42
N GLU A 218 5.31 12.78 -4.76
CA GLU A 218 6.37 13.40 -5.57
C GLU A 218 6.43 14.93 -5.46
N ASP A 219 5.35 15.56 -5.04
CA ASP A 219 5.24 17.02 -4.99
C ASP A 219 5.68 17.62 -3.65
N ASP A 220 5.92 16.79 -2.62
CA ASP A 220 6.28 17.25 -1.28
C ASP A 220 7.22 16.26 -0.57
N THR A 221 8.31 16.76 0.04
CA THR A 221 9.20 15.98 0.91
C THR A 221 8.79 16.03 2.37
N SER A 222 7.81 16.87 2.72
CA SER A 222 7.31 17.00 4.07
C SER A 222 6.22 15.98 4.38
N LEU A 223 6.23 15.50 5.62
CA LEU A 223 5.14 14.77 6.25
C LEU A 223 3.93 15.65 6.58
N GLU A 224 3.96 16.95 6.28
CA GLU A 224 2.84 17.88 6.46
C GLU A 224 1.56 17.34 5.81
N LYS A 225 1.65 16.84 4.57
CA LYS A 225 0.49 16.25 3.91
C LYS A 225 -0.01 14.97 4.58
N TYR A 226 0.87 14.17 5.18
CA TYR A 226 0.47 12.97 5.92
C TYR A 226 -0.29 13.34 7.21
N PHE A 227 0.17 14.38 7.91
CA PHE A 227 -0.46 14.95 9.11
C PHE A 227 -1.44 16.10 8.82
N GLU A 228 -1.99 16.17 7.61
CA GLU A 228 -2.93 17.21 7.22
C GLU A 228 -4.10 17.29 8.22
N GLY A 229 -4.32 18.48 8.78
CA GLY A 229 -5.33 18.72 9.82
C GLY A 229 -4.92 18.36 11.25
N THR A 230 -3.68 17.91 11.48
CA THR A 230 -3.11 17.69 12.82
C THR A 230 -2.15 18.83 13.18
N GLY A 231 -2.41 19.54 14.27
CA GLY A 231 -1.58 20.68 14.70
C GLY A 231 -0.27 20.23 15.35
N MET A 232 0.78 21.06 15.30
CA MET A 232 2.05 20.73 15.98
C MET A 232 1.89 20.52 17.49
N ALA A 233 0.98 21.23 18.15
CA ALA A 233 0.69 21.02 19.57
C ALA A 233 0.11 19.61 19.85
N GLU A 234 -0.73 19.10 18.95
CA GLU A 234 -1.26 17.73 19.04
C GLU A 234 -0.15 16.72 18.80
N ILE A 235 0.70 16.92 17.78
CA ILE A 235 1.87 16.07 17.51
C ILE A 235 2.80 15.97 18.72
N LEU A 236 3.10 17.11 19.37
CA LEU A 236 3.93 17.12 20.57
C LEU A 236 3.24 16.39 21.73
N THR A 237 1.93 16.55 21.89
CA THR A 237 1.15 15.82 22.91
C THR A 237 1.22 14.32 22.69
N ASP A 238 1.04 13.86 21.45
CA ASP A 238 1.10 12.44 21.09
C ASP A 238 2.51 11.85 21.28
N LEU A 239 3.56 12.68 21.16
CA LEU A 239 4.94 12.31 21.48
C LEU A 239 5.27 12.38 22.98
N GLY A 240 4.34 12.83 23.83
CA GLY A 240 4.59 13.05 25.26
C GLY A 240 5.52 14.24 25.55
N LEU A 241 5.56 15.21 24.65
CA LEU A 241 6.34 16.46 24.74
C LEU A 241 5.43 17.63 25.13
N ASP A 242 6.04 18.77 25.52
CA ASP A 242 5.29 19.96 25.94
C ASP A 242 4.66 20.68 24.73
N PRO A 243 3.32 20.69 24.59
CA PRO A 243 2.63 21.28 23.45
C PRO A 243 2.77 22.81 23.37
N THR A 244 3.13 23.48 24.48
CA THR A 244 3.26 24.95 24.51
C THR A 244 4.45 25.44 23.69
N THR A 245 5.43 24.58 23.44
CA THR A 245 6.64 24.88 22.65
C THR A 245 6.40 24.88 21.14
N ALA A 246 5.21 24.48 20.66
CA ALA A 246 4.89 24.34 19.24
C ALA A 246 5.13 25.63 18.41
N GLY A 247 4.95 26.80 19.02
CA GLY A 247 5.17 28.10 18.39
C GLY A 247 6.65 28.45 18.17
N ASP A 248 7.54 27.87 18.95
CA ASP A 248 8.98 28.20 18.97
C ASP A 248 9.83 27.30 18.07
N LEU A 249 9.24 26.21 17.55
CA LEU A 249 9.93 25.23 16.71
C LEU A 249 10.25 25.79 15.31
N THR A 250 11.48 25.56 14.86
CA THR A 250 11.89 25.71 13.46
C THR A 250 11.22 24.67 12.56
N GLU A 251 11.21 24.87 11.24
CA GLU A 251 10.61 23.89 10.32
C GLU A 251 11.35 22.55 10.31
N GLU A 252 12.68 22.56 10.49
CA GLU A 252 13.48 21.33 10.62
C GLU A 252 13.08 20.54 11.87
N GLU A 253 12.85 21.21 13.00
CA GLU A 253 12.37 20.56 14.23
C GLU A 253 10.94 20.03 14.07
N ARG A 254 10.06 20.79 13.42
CA ARG A 254 8.68 20.34 13.13
C ARG A 254 8.67 19.08 12.29
N GLU A 255 9.49 19.05 11.24
CA GLU A 255 9.61 17.88 10.36
C GLU A 255 10.23 16.69 11.09
N ALA A 256 11.23 16.92 11.96
CA ALA A 256 11.79 15.86 12.80
C ALA A 256 10.75 15.27 13.78
N HIS A 257 9.90 16.12 14.38
CA HIS A 257 8.81 15.65 15.24
C HIS A 257 7.73 14.89 14.46
N ARG A 258 7.33 15.37 13.27
CA ARG A 258 6.43 14.62 12.37
C ARG A 258 7.01 13.25 12.04
N PHE A 259 8.30 13.18 11.72
CA PHE A 259 8.97 11.92 11.39
C PHE A 259 9.01 10.95 12.58
N GLU A 260 9.28 11.46 13.79
CA GLU A 260 9.27 10.63 15.00
C GLU A 260 7.86 10.12 15.34
N LEU A 261 6.83 10.96 15.17
CA LEU A 261 5.44 10.52 15.36
C LEU A 261 5.05 9.49 14.29
N PHE A 262 5.40 9.72 13.03
CA PHE A 262 5.15 8.78 11.94
C PHE A 262 5.82 7.42 12.21
N ARG A 263 7.06 7.42 12.72
CA ARG A 263 7.77 6.21 13.13
C ARG A 263 7.03 5.44 14.22
N THR A 264 6.41 6.16 15.16
CA THR A 264 5.60 5.57 16.23
C THR A 264 4.28 5.01 15.69
N GLU A 265 3.56 5.76 14.85
CA GLU A 265 2.35 5.29 14.17
C GLU A 265 2.64 4.04 13.30
N LEU A 266 3.81 3.97 12.65
CA LEU A 266 4.18 2.83 11.81
C LEU A 266 4.36 1.53 12.62
N VAL A 267 4.93 1.63 13.83
CA VAL A 267 5.00 0.50 14.77
C VAL A 267 3.60 0.06 15.17
N GLU A 268 2.70 1.00 15.51
CA GLU A 268 1.31 0.68 15.82
C GLU A 268 0.55 0.05 14.65
N ILE A 269 0.79 0.50 13.42
CA ILE A 269 0.20 -0.09 12.20
C ILE A 269 0.66 -1.54 12.03
N PHE A 270 1.95 -1.81 12.22
CA PHE A 270 2.47 -3.18 12.12
C PHE A 270 1.87 -4.07 13.22
N LEU A 271 1.86 -3.61 14.46
CA LEU A 271 1.25 -4.34 15.58
C LEU A 271 -0.25 -4.55 15.35
N GLY A 272 -0.93 -3.53 14.83
CA GLY A 272 -2.33 -3.56 14.41
C GLY A 272 -2.62 -4.62 13.37
N GLY A 273 -1.88 -4.62 12.27
CA GLY A 273 -2.01 -5.64 11.23
C GLY A 273 -1.66 -7.04 11.73
N PHE A 274 -0.75 -7.19 12.69
CA PHE A 274 -0.46 -8.50 13.27
C PHE A 274 -1.57 -8.96 14.23
N MET A 275 -2.12 -8.06 15.04
CA MET A 275 -3.06 -8.41 16.11
C MET A 275 -4.53 -8.26 15.72
N HIS A 276 -4.88 -7.77 14.52
CA HIS A 276 -6.26 -7.45 14.14
C HIS A 276 -7.22 -8.64 14.32
N ASP A 277 -6.75 -9.84 14.03
CA ASP A 277 -7.47 -11.11 14.14
C ASP A 277 -7.14 -11.89 15.42
N CYS A 278 -6.65 -11.24 16.47
CA CYS A 278 -6.31 -11.93 17.72
C CYS A 278 -7.51 -12.62 18.40
N GLY A 279 -8.74 -12.22 18.05
CA GLY A 279 -9.97 -12.94 18.41
C GLY A 279 -10.21 -14.25 17.66
N LEU A 280 -9.49 -14.53 16.58
CA LEU A 280 -9.56 -15.74 15.73
C LEU A 280 -8.36 -16.69 15.90
N TRP A 281 -7.39 -16.39 16.76
CA TRP A 281 -6.17 -17.22 16.88
C TRP A 281 -6.40 -18.63 17.48
N THR A 282 -7.65 -19.03 17.68
CA THR A 282 -8.10 -20.36 18.09
C THR A 282 -9.21 -20.91 17.18
N ASP A 283 -9.22 -22.23 16.99
CA ASP A 283 -10.03 -22.95 15.98
C ASP A 283 -11.54 -23.05 16.27
N THR A 284 -12.07 -22.30 17.23
CA THR A 284 -13.49 -22.38 17.61
C THR A 284 -14.34 -21.44 16.75
N PHE A 285 -14.86 -21.97 15.64
CA PHE A 285 -15.82 -21.32 14.72
C PHE A 285 -17.20 -20.99 15.33
N LEU A 286 -17.43 -21.27 16.61
CA LEU A 286 -18.65 -20.90 17.33
C LEU A 286 -18.43 -19.59 18.07
N LEU A 287 -18.68 -18.49 17.37
CA LEU A 287 -18.59 -17.14 17.93
C LEU A 287 -20.01 -16.57 18.09
N ALA A 288 -20.54 -16.49 19.31
CA ALA A 288 -21.82 -15.81 19.56
C ALA A 288 -21.68 -14.28 19.37
N GLU A 289 -20.50 -13.73 19.66
CA GLU A 289 -20.06 -12.36 19.35
C GLU A 289 -18.92 -12.38 18.33
N GLY A 290 -18.85 -11.39 17.42
CA GLY A 290 -17.80 -11.28 16.39
C GLY A 290 -16.38 -11.30 16.96
N HIS A 291 -15.41 -11.78 16.16
CA HIS A 291 -14.02 -11.94 16.61
C HIS A 291 -13.36 -10.60 16.95
N GLU A 292 -13.82 -9.51 16.36
CA GLU A 292 -13.36 -8.16 16.64
C GLU A 292 -13.64 -7.78 18.10
N VAL A 293 -14.84 -8.10 18.61
CA VAL A 293 -15.23 -7.83 20.00
C VAL A 293 -14.43 -8.68 20.98
N LYS A 294 -14.18 -9.95 20.63
CA LYS A 294 -13.35 -10.85 21.46
C LYS A 294 -11.90 -10.38 21.53
N GLY A 295 -11.34 -9.99 20.39
CA GLY A 295 -10.01 -9.41 20.32
C GLY A 295 -9.93 -8.14 21.19
N ALA A 296 -10.88 -7.22 21.04
CA ALA A 296 -10.94 -5.98 21.81
C ALA A 296 -10.96 -6.22 23.32
N LYS A 297 -11.76 -7.18 23.82
CA LYS A 297 -11.78 -7.57 25.25
C LYS A 297 -10.41 -8.03 25.77
N VAL A 298 -9.63 -8.75 24.94
CA VAL A 298 -8.27 -9.15 25.32
C VAL A 298 -7.33 -7.94 25.34
N ILE A 299 -7.42 -7.07 24.32
CA ILE A 299 -6.59 -5.86 24.25
C ILE A 299 -6.91 -4.90 25.41
N SER A 300 -8.18 -4.73 25.78
CA SER A 300 -8.61 -3.81 26.83
C SER A 300 -8.02 -4.16 28.20
N GLU A 301 -7.82 -5.44 28.48
CA GLU A 301 -7.24 -5.95 29.73
C GLU A 301 -5.70 -6.07 29.71
N THR A 302 -5.05 -5.74 28.59
CA THR A 302 -3.58 -5.80 28.46
C THR A 302 -2.97 -4.40 28.53
N LYS A 303 -2.54 -3.99 29.73
CA LYS A 303 -2.08 -2.63 30.02
C LYS A 303 -0.84 -2.26 29.24
N GLU A 304 0.11 -3.19 29.10
CA GLU A 304 1.32 -2.95 28.30
C GLU A 304 0.97 -2.74 26.82
N VAL A 305 0.00 -3.49 26.29
CA VAL A 305 -0.46 -3.32 24.91
C VAL A 305 -1.05 -1.94 24.69
N ARG A 306 -1.94 -1.47 25.58
CA ARG A 306 -2.52 -0.12 25.50
C ARG A 306 -1.47 0.98 25.62
N ARG A 307 -0.38 0.73 26.34
CA ARG A 307 0.74 1.66 26.48
C ARG A 307 1.55 1.77 25.18
N PHE A 308 1.83 0.66 24.50
CA PHE A 308 2.64 0.65 23.28
C PHE A 308 1.85 0.90 22.00
N ALA A 309 0.55 0.57 22.00
CA ALA A 309 -0.33 0.67 20.84
C ALA A 309 -1.74 1.14 21.27
N PRO A 310 -1.90 2.41 21.64
CA PRO A 310 -3.17 2.96 22.13
C PRO A 310 -4.33 2.83 21.15
N SER A 311 -4.09 2.89 19.83
CA SER A 311 -5.17 2.70 18.85
C SER A 311 -5.45 1.23 18.53
N LEU A 312 -4.74 0.26 19.14
CA LEU A 312 -4.87 -1.14 18.76
C LEU A 312 -6.27 -1.71 18.97
N GLU A 313 -6.93 -1.34 20.07
CA GLU A 313 -8.31 -1.77 20.34
C GLU A 313 -9.26 -1.29 19.23
N LYS A 314 -9.11 -0.05 18.77
CA LYS A 314 -9.88 0.52 17.65
C LYS A 314 -9.53 -0.17 16.32
N ILE A 315 -8.26 -0.48 16.09
CA ILE A 315 -7.84 -1.23 14.89
C ILE A 315 -8.53 -2.60 14.88
N VAL A 316 -8.44 -3.36 15.97
CA VAL A 316 -9.06 -4.69 16.11
C VAL A 316 -10.58 -4.61 15.94
N LEU A 317 -11.24 -3.59 16.52
CA LEU A 317 -12.69 -3.47 16.43
C LEU A 317 -13.21 -3.14 15.03
N PHE A 318 -12.51 -2.27 14.30
CA PHE A 318 -13.04 -1.64 13.10
C PHE A 318 -12.38 -2.12 11.79
N HIS A 319 -11.39 -3.02 11.84
CA HIS A 319 -10.67 -3.47 10.63
C HIS A 319 -11.60 -4.09 9.56
N SER A 320 -12.71 -4.72 9.96
CA SER A 320 -13.69 -5.32 9.05
C SER A 320 -14.75 -4.33 8.53
N ASP A 321 -14.80 -3.09 9.06
CA ASP A 321 -15.79 -2.06 8.73
C ASP A 321 -15.30 -1.06 7.66
N LEU A 322 -14.27 -1.41 6.89
CA LEU A 322 -13.62 -0.56 5.87
C LEU A 322 -14.61 0.24 5.00
N ILE A 323 -15.61 -0.45 4.44
CA ILE A 323 -16.60 0.17 3.55
C ILE A 323 -17.48 1.18 4.29
N ARG A 324 -17.81 0.94 5.56
CA ARG A 324 -18.57 1.89 6.38
C ARG A 324 -17.72 3.10 6.74
N LEU A 325 -16.46 2.88 7.14
CA LEU A 325 -15.50 3.94 7.47
C LEU A 325 -15.16 4.84 6.27
N SER A 326 -15.30 4.33 5.04
CA SER A 326 -15.15 5.16 3.83
C SER A 326 -16.27 6.21 3.66
N ARG A 327 -17.37 6.09 4.41
CA ARG A 327 -18.59 6.90 4.22
C ARG A 327 -19.11 7.55 5.50
N LYS A 328 -18.78 7.01 6.66
CA LYS A 328 -19.36 7.36 7.96
C LYS A 328 -18.27 7.56 9.00
N GLN A 329 -18.59 8.36 10.01
CA GLN A 329 -17.77 8.52 11.22
C GLN A 329 -18.01 7.35 12.16
N GLY A 330 -16.93 6.66 12.57
CA GLY A 330 -17.01 5.57 13.52
C GLY A 330 -16.97 6.06 14.95
N VAL A 331 -17.82 5.51 15.80
CA VAL A 331 -17.84 5.75 17.25
C VAL A 331 -17.70 4.43 17.97
N LEU A 332 -16.71 4.37 18.86
CA LEU A 332 -16.52 3.30 19.81
C LEU A 332 -17.29 3.64 21.08
N GLN A 333 -18.21 2.78 21.49
CA GLN A 333 -18.85 2.84 22.80
C GLN A 333 -18.42 1.63 23.63
N VAL A 334 -17.83 1.90 24.78
CA VAL A 334 -17.43 0.94 25.81
C VAL A 334 -18.42 1.06 26.96
N ILE A 335 -19.34 0.10 27.02
CA ILE A 335 -20.41 0.08 28.02
C ILE A 335 -19.91 -0.73 29.22
N GLU A 336 -19.74 -0.04 30.36
CA GLU A 336 -19.54 -0.66 31.65
C GLU A 336 -20.91 -0.81 32.33
N ASN A 337 -21.36 -2.05 32.54
CA ASN A 337 -22.65 -2.28 33.19
C ASN A 337 -22.58 -1.80 34.66
N ALA A 338 -23.39 -0.79 35.01
CA ALA A 338 -23.41 -0.20 36.35
C ALA A 338 -23.74 -1.21 37.46
N ASP A 339 -24.55 -2.23 37.16
CA ASP A 339 -24.93 -3.28 38.10
C ASP A 339 -23.94 -4.47 38.11
N ASN A 340 -23.12 -4.59 37.06
CA ASN A 340 -22.05 -5.58 36.98
C ASN A 340 -20.85 -5.03 36.16
N PRO A 341 -19.95 -4.26 36.79
CA PRO A 341 -18.82 -3.60 36.12
C PRO A 341 -17.87 -4.55 35.39
N GLU A 342 -17.99 -5.86 35.62
CA GLU A 342 -17.18 -6.89 34.95
C GLU A 342 -17.76 -7.32 33.58
N GLN A 343 -18.94 -6.83 33.22
CA GLN A 343 -19.55 -6.96 31.88
C GLN A 343 -19.24 -5.72 31.02
N LEU A 344 -18.03 -5.70 30.47
CA LEU A 344 -17.64 -4.77 29.40
C LEU A 344 -18.24 -5.22 28.07
N GLN A 345 -18.98 -4.33 27.43
CA GLN A 345 -19.49 -4.51 26.06
C GLN A 345 -18.90 -3.45 25.14
N PHE A 346 -18.46 -3.88 23.96
CA PHE A 346 -18.00 -3.00 22.91
C PHE A 346 -19.09 -2.86 21.85
N ARG A 347 -19.49 -1.62 21.57
CA ARG A 347 -20.44 -1.30 20.51
C ARG A 347 -19.80 -0.37 19.50
N ARG A 348 -20.00 -0.71 18.22
CA ARG A 348 -19.54 0.08 17.07
C ARG A 348 -20.75 0.80 16.50
N GLU A 349 -20.69 2.11 16.45
CA GLU A 349 -21.73 2.96 15.90
C GLU A 349 -21.17 3.79 14.74
N PHE A 350 -22.05 4.18 13.81
CA PHE A 350 -21.64 4.87 12.58
C PHE A 350 -22.61 6.00 12.24
N TYR A 351 -22.06 7.21 12.13
CA TYR A 351 -22.81 8.45 11.92
C TYR A 351 -22.44 9.07 10.57
N ASP A 352 -23.34 9.86 9.98
CA ASP A 352 -23.11 10.41 8.65
C ASP A 352 -22.16 11.63 8.68
N ASP A 353 -22.15 12.39 9.77
CA ASP A 353 -21.24 13.50 10.00
C ASP A 353 -20.57 13.49 11.38
N LEU A 354 -19.57 14.36 11.55
CA LEU A 354 -18.74 14.44 12.76
C LEU A 354 -19.50 15.05 13.94
N ASP A 355 -20.40 16.00 13.68
CA ASP A 355 -21.14 16.69 14.73
C ASP A 355 -22.15 15.72 15.38
N GLU A 356 -22.81 14.88 14.57
CA GLU A 356 -23.66 13.78 15.05
C GLU A 356 -22.87 12.76 15.87
N ALA A 357 -21.69 12.36 15.39
CA ALA A 357 -20.83 11.41 16.10
C ALA A 357 -20.37 11.96 17.45
N GLN A 358 -20.00 13.24 17.50
CA GLN A 358 -19.60 13.92 18.74
C GLN A 358 -20.78 14.06 19.70
N ALA A 359 -21.95 14.48 19.23
CA ALA A 359 -23.15 14.58 20.05
C ALA A 359 -23.56 13.23 20.65
N ALA A 360 -23.44 12.14 19.88
CA ALA A 360 -23.68 10.80 20.38
C ALA A 360 -22.66 10.38 21.46
N ALA A 361 -21.37 10.63 21.22
CA ALA A 361 -20.32 10.33 22.20
C ALA A 361 -20.53 11.10 23.52
N GLU A 362 -20.90 12.38 23.44
CA GLU A 362 -21.22 13.21 24.60
C GLU A 362 -22.46 12.71 25.37
N LEU A 363 -23.52 12.31 24.66
CA LEU A 363 -24.73 11.76 25.27
C LEU A 363 -24.43 10.46 26.03
N HIS A 364 -23.50 9.67 25.52
CA HIS A 364 -23.06 8.41 26.13
C HIS A 364 -22.09 8.59 27.30
N ALA A 365 -21.39 9.72 27.41
CA ALA A 365 -20.38 9.97 28.45
C ALA A 365 -20.93 9.87 29.89
N GLY A 366 -22.25 10.00 30.08
CA GLY A 366 -22.90 9.82 31.39
C GLY A 366 -23.16 8.35 31.80
N GLN A 367 -23.02 7.39 30.88
CA GLN A 367 -23.37 5.97 31.10
C GLN A 367 -22.29 4.98 30.64
N SER A 368 -21.37 5.42 29.78
CA SER A 368 -20.37 4.59 29.10
C SER A 368 -19.20 5.46 28.61
N GLN A 369 -18.02 4.89 28.40
CA GLN A 369 -16.94 5.60 27.71
C GLN A 369 -17.24 5.55 26.21
N ALA A 370 -17.35 6.70 25.55
CA ALA A 370 -17.56 6.78 24.10
C ALA A 370 -16.50 7.66 23.45
N GLU A 371 -15.91 7.18 22.35
CA GLU A 371 -14.84 7.84 21.62
C GLU A 371 -15.12 7.82 20.11
N VAL A 372 -15.04 9.00 19.49
CA VAL A 372 -15.09 9.13 18.03
C VAL A 372 -13.72 8.79 17.45
N LEU A 373 -13.68 8.00 16.36
CA LEU A 373 -12.43 7.74 15.64
C LEU A 373 -11.90 9.06 15.04
N ASN A 374 -10.73 9.48 15.48
CA ASN A 374 -10.10 10.71 15.01
C ASN A 374 -9.16 10.47 13.80
N GLY A 375 -8.53 11.54 13.31
CA GLY A 375 -7.58 11.44 12.18
C GLY A 375 -6.41 10.50 12.45
N ALA A 376 -5.84 10.50 13.66
CA ALA A 376 -4.74 9.62 14.05
C ALA A 376 -5.18 8.15 14.08
N ASP A 377 -6.37 7.86 14.59
CA ASP A 377 -6.95 6.52 14.57
C ASP A 377 -7.13 6.02 13.12
N LEU A 378 -7.67 6.87 12.24
CA LEU A 378 -7.89 6.52 10.83
C LEU A 378 -6.59 6.31 10.04
N ARG A 379 -5.53 7.09 10.30
CA ARG A 379 -4.20 6.87 9.68
C ARG A 379 -3.62 5.51 10.02
N LYS A 380 -3.95 4.97 11.19
CA LYS A 380 -3.47 3.65 11.64
C LYS A 380 -4.40 2.50 11.23
N LEU A 381 -5.72 2.72 11.31
CA LEU A 381 -6.75 1.73 11.02
C LEU A 381 -6.93 1.46 9.52
N LEU A 382 -7.02 2.51 8.69
CA LEU A 382 -7.31 2.35 7.26
C LEU A 382 -6.28 1.51 6.49
N PRO A 383 -4.96 1.65 6.67
CA PRO A 383 -4.01 0.78 5.97
C PRO A 383 -4.13 -0.68 6.43
N VAL A 384 -4.43 -0.95 7.70
CA VAL A 384 -4.68 -2.32 8.19
C VAL A 384 -5.95 -2.90 7.57
N ALA A 385 -7.05 -2.16 7.63
CA ALA A 385 -8.34 -2.59 7.07
C ALA A 385 -8.28 -2.81 5.54
N LEU A 386 -7.54 -1.96 4.81
CA LEU A 386 -7.31 -2.12 3.37
C LEU A 386 -6.42 -3.33 3.06
N ALA A 387 -5.35 -3.53 3.83
CA ALA A 387 -4.45 -4.67 3.65
C ALA A 387 -5.21 -5.99 3.89
N GLU A 388 -5.99 -6.04 4.98
CA GLU A 388 -6.82 -7.18 5.34
C GLU A 388 -7.84 -7.49 4.24
N TYR A 389 -8.66 -6.50 3.87
CA TYR A 389 -9.65 -6.67 2.81
C TYR A 389 -9.01 -7.14 1.50
N PHE A 390 -7.87 -6.56 1.12
CA PHE A 390 -7.20 -6.91 -0.12
C PHE A 390 -6.63 -8.32 -0.11
N ILE A 391 -5.89 -8.71 0.93
CA ILE A 391 -5.26 -10.03 1.02
C ILE A 391 -6.31 -11.13 1.12
N SER A 392 -7.34 -10.95 1.96
CA SER A 392 -8.40 -11.94 2.17
C SER A 392 -9.24 -12.18 0.92
N GLN A 393 -9.44 -11.15 0.08
CA GLN A 393 -10.15 -11.28 -1.20
C GLN A 393 -9.28 -11.92 -2.31
N THR A 394 -7.97 -11.69 -2.31
CA THR A 394 -7.06 -12.14 -3.38
C THR A 394 -6.39 -13.49 -3.12
N ARG A 395 -6.32 -13.94 -1.85
CA ARG A 395 -5.52 -15.13 -1.50
C ARG A 395 -6.23 -16.18 -0.66
N ASP A 396 -7.29 -15.81 0.04
CA ASP A 396 -7.83 -16.66 1.10
C ASP A 396 -9.21 -17.21 0.75
N ILE A 397 -10.23 -16.37 0.62
CA ILE A 397 -11.63 -16.85 0.58
C ILE A 397 -12.26 -16.80 -0.82
N TYR A 398 -11.91 -15.80 -1.64
CA TYR A 398 -12.68 -15.46 -2.83
C TYR A 398 -11.95 -15.61 -4.17
N ASP A 399 -10.61 -15.77 -4.15
CA ASP A 399 -9.74 -15.89 -5.33
C ASP A 399 -10.01 -14.83 -6.42
N LYS A 400 -10.33 -13.60 -5.99
CA LYS A 400 -10.52 -12.47 -6.90
C LYS A 400 -9.18 -11.97 -7.39
N SER A 401 -9.13 -11.51 -8.64
CA SER A 401 -7.96 -10.79 -9.15
C SER A 401 -7.78 -9.43 -8.45
N ASP A 402 -6.54 -8.93 -8.38
CA ASP A 402 -6.21 -7.60 -7.87
C ASP A 402 -7.11 -6.50 -8.48
N VAL A 403 -7.40 -6.60 -9.78
CA VAL A 403 -8.22 -5.64 -10.53
C VAL A 403 -9.67 -5.67 -10.07
N GLU A 404 -10.24 -6.85 -9.82
CA GLU A 404 -11.63 -6.98 -9.32
C GLU A 404 -11.76 -6.37 -7.93
N VAL A 405 -10.84 -6.69 -7.01
CA VAL A 405 -10.85 -6.16 -5.64
C VAL A 405 -10.72 -4.64 -5.62
N ILE A 406 -9.81 -4.09 -6.43
CA ILE A 406 -9.63 -2.63 -6.51
C ILE A 406 -10.86 -1.97 -7.14
N ASN A 407 -11.45 -2.54 -8.19
CA ASN A 407 -12.67 -2.01 -8.79
C ASN A 407 -13.85 -1.99 -7.81
N ASP A 408 -13.99 -3.00 -6.95
CA ASP A 408 -15.00 -3.02 -5.88
C ASP A 408 -14.78 -1.83 -4.92
N LEU A 409 -13.54 -1.63 -4.44
CA LEU A 409 -13.20 -0.58 -3.48
C LEU A 409 -13.40 0.84 -4.04
N VAL A 410 -13.14 1.06 -5.33
CA VAL A 410 -13.24 2.39 -5.98
C VAL A 410 -14.66 2.94 -5.98
N GLN A 411 -15.68 2.08 -5.94
CA GLN A 411 -17.08 2.51 -5.81
C GLN A 411 -17.33 3.29 -4.50
N HIS A 412 -16.43 3.15 -3.54
CA HIS A 412 -16.49 3.79 -2.23
C HIS A 412 -15.55 5.00 -2.09
N ALA A 413 -14.73 5.30 -3.11
CA ALA A 413 -13.84 6.44 -3.10
C ALA A 413 -14.62 7.77 -3.17
N ARG A 414 -14.63 8.51 -2.06
CA ARG A 414 -15.31 9.82 -1.90
C ARG A 414 -14.40 10.96 -1.46
N GLY A 415 -13.09 10.72 -1.34
CA GLY A 415 -12.11 11.67 -0.80
C GLY A 415 -11.49 11.20 0.51
N GLY A 416 -10.80 12.12 1.18
CA GLY A 416 -10.17 11.88 2.49
C GLY A 416 -9.06 10.82 2.48
N LEU A 417 -8.71 10.33 3.67
CA LEU A 417 -7.65 9.33 3.88
C LEU A 417 -7.93 8.02 3.15
N PHE A 418 -9.19 7.55 3.12
CA PHE A 418 -9.55 6.32 2.41
C PHE A 418 -9.17 6.38 0.92
N GLN A 419 -9.52 7.49 0.24
CA GLN A 419 -9.14 7.69 -1.15
C GLN A 419 -7.61 7.73 -1.32
N ARG A 420 -6.90 8.40 -0.42
CA ARG A 420 -5.44 8.51 -0.47
C ARG A 420 -4.76 7.15 -0.35
N TYR A 421 -5.19 6.29 0.57
CA TYR A 421 -4.69 4.92 0.66
C TYR A 421 -5.11 4.05 -0.52
N LEU A 422 -6.30 4.24 -1.08
CA LEU A 422 -6.71 3.52 -2.29
C LEU A 422 -5.83 3.88 -3.51
N VAL A 423 -5.41 5.15 -3.62
CA VAL A 423 -4.42 5.57 -4.61
C VAL A 423 -3.09 4.84 -4.40
N VAL A 424 -2.63 4.73 -3.15
CA VAL A 424 -1.42 3.96 -2.81
C VAL A 424 -1.57 2.49 -3.17
N LEU A 425 -2.72 1.87 -2.88
CA LEU A 425 -3.00 0.48 -3.23
C LEU A 425 -2.87 0.27 -4.75
N CYS A 426 -3.48 1.13 -5.57
CA CYS A 426 -3.38 1.09 -7.02
C CYS A 426 -1.94 1.20 -7.53
N ASN A 427 -1.13 2.06 -6.88
CA ASN A 427 0.24 2.35 -7.28
C ASN A 427 1.29 1.39 -6.68
N SER A 428 0.93 0.55 -5.71
CA SER A 428 1.84 -0.41 -5.08
C SER A 428 2.14 -1.65 -5.93
N ARG A 429 1.43 -1.81 -7.06
CA ARG A 429 1.56 -2.94 -7.98
C ARG A 429 2.71 -2.71 -8.97
N VAL A 430 3.32 -3.79 -9.44
CA VAL A 430 4.29 -3.74 -10.57
C VAL A 430 3.55 -3.32 -11.85
N ASP A 431 2.45 -4.02 -12.16
CA ASP A 431 1.53 -3.63 -13.21
C ASP A 431 0.46 -2.73 -12.61
N LEU A 432 0.65 -1.43 -12.77
CA LEU A 432 -0.20 -0.40 -12.18
C LEU A 432 -1.67 -0.59 -12.61
N ILE A 433 -2.58 -0.54 -11.64
CA ILE A 433 -4.00 -0.73 -11.86
C ILE A 433 -4.67 0.64 -11.84
N ALA A 434 -5.22 1.07 -12.98
CA ALA A 434 -6.00 2.30 -13.07
C ALA A 434 -7.48 1.96 -13.25
N PRO A 435 -8.26 1.75 -12.18
CA PRO A 435 -9.66 1.34 -12.26
C PRO A 435 -10.55 2.42 -12.91
N ARG A 436 -11.80 2.08 -13.23
CA ARG A 436 -12.79 3.03 -13.75
C ARG A 436 -12.83 4.27 -12.86
N ARG A 437 -12.90 5.48 -13.46
CA ARG A 437 -12.85 6.80 -12.78
C ARG A 437 -11.51 7.23 -12.23
N ALA A 438 -10.46 6.39 -12.31
CA ALA A 438 -9.13 6.82 -11.90
C ALA A 438 -8.66 8.01 -12.75
N LEU A 439 -8.09 9.00 -12.09
CA LEU A 439 -7.26 10.02 -12.71
C LEU A 439 -5.82 9.51 -12.67
N VAL A 440 -5.14 9.58 -13.80
CA VAL A 440 -3.76 9.13 -13.93
C VAL A 440 -2.89 10.20 -14.55
N THR A 441 -1.65 10.29 -14.11
CA THR A 441 -0.61 11.09 -14.77
C THR A 441 0.28 10.16 -15.58
N LEU A 442 0.55 10.52 -16.84
CA LEU A 442 1.30 9.74 -17.81
C LEU A 442 2.77 10.14 -17.83
N SER A 443 3.62 9.16 -18.13
CA SER A 443 5.05 9.32 -18.37
C SER A 443 5.49 8.39 -19.52
N GLY A 444 6.41 8.87 -20.35
CA GLY A 444 6.93 8.19 -21.53
C GLY A 444 6.37 8.76 -22.83
N HIS A 445 6.11 7.87 -23.80
CA HIS A 445 5.73 8.29 -25.14
C HIS A 445 4.81 7.33 -25.88
N LEU A 446 4.04 7.88 -26.81
CA LEU A 446 3.14 7.16 -27.70
C LEU A 446 3.67 7.19 -29.13
N SER A 447 3.49 6.08 -29.86
CA SER A 447 3.70 6.05 -31.30
C SER A 447 2.37 6.31 -32.01
N MET A 448 2.25 7.47 -32.65
CA MET A 448 1.03 7.97 -33.30
C MET A 448 1.20 8.06 -34.81
N MET A 449 0.12 7.97 -35.57
CA MET A 449 0.14 8.15 -37.02
C MET A 449 -0.40 9.53 -37.36
N VAL A 450 0.46 10.41 -37.87
CA VAL A 450 0.06 11.78 -38.25
C VAL A 450 -0.06 11.88 -39.77
N GLU A 451 -1.12 12.52 -40.24
CA GLU A 451 -1.25 12.86 -41.66
C GLU A 451 -0.21 13.92 -42.05
N GLY A 452 0.50 13.68 -43.16
CA GLY A 452 1.47 14.64 -43.68
C GLY A 452 0.80 15.97 -44.00
N GLY A 453 1.31 17.08 -43.43
CA GLY A 453 0.73 18.41 -43.64
C GLY A 453 0.65 18.83 -45.11
N ARG A 454 -0.32 19.71 -45.42
CA ARG A 454 -0.61 20.29 -46.74
C ARG A 454 0.54 21.19 -47.24
N GLY A 455 1.65 20.59 -47.65
CA GLY A 455 2.74 21.27 -48.36
C GLY A 455 2.82 20.76 -49.80
N PRO A 456 3.08 21.62 -50.80
CA PRO A 456 3.00 21.25 -52.22
C PRO A 456 4.02 20.20 -52.70
N ASN A 457 4.92 19.71 -51.83
CA ASN A 457 6.01 18.79 -52.17
C ASN A 457 6.18 17.59 -51.21
N ARG A 458 5.15 17.16 -50.46
CA ARG A 458 5.26 15.96 -49.61
C ARG A 458 4.26 14.88 -50.03
N ARG A 459 4.77 13.67 -50.27
CA ARG A 459 3.98 12.47 -50.61
C ARG A 459 2.88 12.25 -49.56
N ASP A 460 1.66 12.05 -50.03
CA ASP A 460 0.53 11.55 -49.23
C ASP A 460 0.94 10.25 -48.54
N GLY A 461 1.12 10.30 -47.23
CA GLY A 461 1.49 9.13 -46.43
C GLY A 461 1.36 9.44 -44.95
N ARG A 462 0.59 8.62 -44.23
CA ARG A 462 0.56 8.64 -42.76
C ARG A 462 1.96 8.32 -42.24
N ARG A 463 2.52 9.19 -41.39
CA ARG A 463 3.86 8.99 -40.81
C ARG A 463 3.73 8.67 -39.33
N ALA A 464 4.45 7.65 -38.88
CA ALA A 464 4.60 7.37 -37.45
C ALA A 464 5.44 8.47 -36.78
N GLN A 465 4.90 9.09 -35.74
CA GLN A 465 5.56 10.10 -34.91
C GLN A 465 5.53 9.66 -33.45
N ARG A 466 6.66 9.85 -32.76
CA ARG A 466 6.78 9.66 -31.30
C ARG A 466 6.29 10.93 -30.61
N LEU A 467 5.27 10.81 -29.78
CA LEU A 467 4.74 11.89 -28.96
C LEU A 467 5.12 11.65 -27.50
N ALA A 468 5.89 12.56 -26.90
CA ALA A 468 6.13 12.55 -25.45
C ALA A 468 4.86 12.98 -24.71
N VAL A 469 4.46 12.20 -23.72
CA VAL A 469 3.23 12.41 -22.93
C VAL A 469 3.52 12.67 -21.45
N ASP A 470 4.77 13.00 -21.12
CA ASP A 470 5.16 13.35 -19.75
C ASP A 470 4.29 14.49 -19.21
N GLY A 471 3.67 14.24 -18.05
CA GLY A 471 2.79 15.20 -17.39
C GLY A 471 1.43 15.38 -18.05
N PHE A 472 1.03 14.50 -18.96
CA PHE A 472 -0.38 14.43 -19.39
C PHE A 472 -1.20 13.80 -18.29
N ASP A 473 -2.37 14.36 -18.00
CA ASP A 473 -3.36 13.71 -17.16
C ASP A 473 -4.42 13.05 -18.03
N ALA A 474 -4.80 11.83 -17.66
CA ALA A 474 -5.85 11.08 -18.32
C ALA A 474 -6.84 10.54 -17.30
N GLY A 475 -8.07 10.29 -17.75
CA GLY A 475 -9.04 9.56 -16.97
C GLY A 475 -9.23 8.15 -17.51
N SER A 476 -9.41 7.20 -16.59
CA SER A 476 -9.54 5.77 -16.89
C SER A 476 -11.00 5.37 -17.09
N LEU A 477 -11.25 4.64 -18.17
CA LEU A 477 -12.54 4.03 -18.52
C LEU A 477 -12.67 2.62 -17.91
N MET A 478 -13.84 1.98 -18.03
CA MET A 478 -14.01 0.58 -17.65
C MET A 478 -13.05 -0.36 -18.42
N HIS A 479 -12.58 -1.42 -17.76
CA HIS A 479 -11.68 -2.43 -18.34
C HIS A 479 -12.40 -3.67 -18.89
N GLY A 480 -13.66 -3.92 -18.53
CA GLY A 480 -14.38 -5.14 -18.94
C GLY A 480 -13.56 -6.42 -18.71
N ARG A 481 -13.56 -7.33 -19.70
CA ARG A 481 -12.68 -8.52 -19.75
C ARG A 481 -11.38 -8.27 -20.54
N ASP A 482 -10.96 -7.03 -20.68
CA ASP A 482 -10.03 -6.65 -21.76
C ASP A 482 -8.59 -7.17 -21.57
N ARG A 483 -8.02 -7.58 -22.71
CA ARG A 483 -6.67 -8.15 -22.84
C ARG A 483 -5.56 -7.10 -22.92
N ASN A 484 -5.89 -5.80 -22.95
CA ASN A 484 -4.93 -4.73 -23.30
C ASN A 484 -4.68 -3.66 -22.21
N SER A 485 -4.83 -3.95 -20.91
CA SER A 485 -4.55 -3.01 -19.78
C SER A 485 -5.51 -1.79 -19.75
N PRO A 486 -5.39 -0.77 -18.86
CA PRO A 486 -6.43 0.25 -18.73
C PRO A 486 -6.58 1.08 -20.00
N HIS A 487 -7.83 1.47 -20.28
CA HIS A 487 -8.20 2.40 -21.33
C HIS A 487 -8.26 3.82 -20.79
N LEU A 488 -7.48 4.71 -21.38
CA LEU A 488 -7.30 6.06 -20.89
C LEU A 488 -7.73 7.08 -21.95
N ILE A 489 -8.40 8.15 -21.51
CA ILE A 489 -8.68 9.35 -22.30
C ILE A 489 -7.85 10.50 -21.73
N THR A 490 -6.94 11.08 -22.51
CA THR A 490 -6.21 12.26 -22.05
C THR A 490 -7.15 13.44 -21.87
N LEU A 491 -6.94 14.21 -20.82
CA LEU A 491 -7.80 15.32 -20.39
C LEU A 491 -7.02 16.64 -20.34
N PHE A 492 -5.81 16.59 -19.80
CA PHE A 492 -4.98 17.77 -19.60
C PHE A 492 -3.54 17.50 -20.01
N GLN A 493 -2.83 18.56 -20.36
CA GLN A 493 -1.39 18.57 -20.52
C GLN A 493 -0.78 19.56 -19.53
N ARG A 494 0.25 19.14 -18.78
CA ARG A 494 1.04 20.05 -17.94
C ARG A 494 1.87 20.99 -18.80
N ARG A 495 1.81 22.28 -18.49
CA ARG A 495 2.63 23.34 -19.07
C ARG A 495 3.95 23.45 -18.33
N GLY A 496 4.93 24.11 -18.97
CA GLY A 496 6.25 24.34 -18.37
C GLY A 496 6.25 25.17 -17.09
N ASP A 497 5.17 25.91 -16.82
CA ASP A 497 4.93 26.67 -15.59
C ASP A 497 4.24 25.84 -14.48
N GLY A 498 4.01 24.55 -14.72
CA GLY A 498 3.32 23.65 -13.80
C GLY A 498 1.79 23.67 -13.88
N SER A 499 1.20 24.62 -14.60
CA SER A 499 -0.26 24.70 -14.78
C SER A 499 -0.79 23.61 -15.72
N ARG A 500 -2.08 23.26 -15.59
CA ARG A 500 -2.74 22.27 -16.45
C ARG A 500 -3.52 22.96 -17.57
N ALA A 501 -3.26 22.57 -18.82
CA ALA A 501 -4.01 23.01 -19.98
C ALA A 501 -5.01 21.93 -20.40
N PRO A 502 -6.32 22.23 -20.49
CA PRO A 502 -7.28 21.27 -21.02
C PRO A 502 -6.99 20.98 -22.49
N LEU A 503 -7.02 19.70 -22.85
CA LEU A 503 -6.90 19.27 -24.25
C LEU A 503 -8.22 19.49 -24.99
N GLN A 504 -8.11 19.76 -26.30
CA GLN A 504 -9.26 19.99 -27.16
C GLN A 504 -10.16 18.75 -27.22
N HIS A 505 -11.45 19.00 -27.03
CA HIS A 505 -12.47 17.96 -27.03
C HIS A 505 -12.60 17.32 -28.42
N VAL A 506 -12.57 15.99 -28.45
CA VAL A 506 -12.83 15.18 -29.66
C VAL A 506 -14.08 14.34 -29.38
N LEU A 507 -15.03 14.31 -30.32
CA LEU A 507 -16.26 13.55 -30.16
C LEU A 507 -15.95 12.05 -30.06
N PRO A 508 -16.58 11.30 -29.14
CA PRO A 508 -16.36 9.85 -29.03
C PRO A 508 -16.61 9.09 -30.33
N HIS A 509 -17.58 9.51 -31.15
CA HIS A 509 -17.91 8.84 -32.41
C HIS A 509 -16.88 9.08 -33.54
N ASP A 510 -15.93 10.00 -33.37
CA ASP A 510 -14.90 10.26 -34.36
C ASP A 510 -13.89 9.11 -34.44
N HIS A 511 -13.77 8.49 -35.62
CA HIS A 511 -12.84 7.39 -35.86
C HIS A 511 -11.38 7.76 -35.59
N SER A 512 -10.99 9.02 -35.83
CA SER A 512 -9.61 9.49 -35.66
C SER A 512 -9.11 9.44 -34.21
N LEU A 513 -10.04 9.54 -33.24
CA LEU A 513 -9.74 9.41 -31.80
C LEU A 513 -9.19 8.02 -31.47
N TRP A 514 -9.82 6.98 -32.00
CA TRP A 514 -9.52 5.58 -31.69
C TRP A 514 -8.38 5.00 -32.54
N GLU A 515 -8.14 5.57 -33.73
CA GLU A 515 -7.13 5.09 -34.70
C GLU A 515 -5.70 5.65 -34.49
N ARG A 516 -5.41 6.26 -33.32
CA ARG A 516 -4.10 6.88 -32.98
C ARG A 516 -3.73 8.08 -33.87
N ALA A 517 -4.72 8.79 -34.41
CA ALA A 517 -4.50 9.89 -35.35
C ALA A 517 -4.61 11.30 -34.73
N ALA A 518 -5.04 11.41 -33.46
CA ALA A 518 -5.21 12.69 -32.79
C ALA A 518 -3.88 13.45 -32.57
N GLY A 519 -3.89 14.78 -32.68
CA GLY A 519 -2.70 15.61 -32.43
C GLY A 519 -2.46 15.88 -30.93
N ARG A 520 -1.25 16.38 -30.58
CA ARG A 520 -0.85 16.67 -29.19
C ARG A 520 -1.84 17.54 -28.41
N GLU A 521 -2.46 18.51 -29.07
CA GLU A 521 -3.42 19.45 -28.47
C GLU A 521 -4.82 18.84 -28.25
N HIS A 522 -5.08 17.63 -28.75
CA HIS A 522 -6.39 16.98 -28.72
C HIS A 522 -6.40 15.87 -27.67
N ARG A 523 -7.61 15.53 -27.19
CA ARG A 523 -7.80 14.32 -26.41
C ARG A 523 -7.45 13.09 -27.25
N MET A 524 -6.83 12.11 -26.60
CA MET A 524 -6.34 10.87 -27.20
C MET A 524 -6.91 9.68 -26.43
N TYR A 525 -7.29 8.63 -27.16
CA TYR A 525 -7.58 7.32 -26.57
C TYR A 525 -6.31 6.46 -26.53
N ILE A 526 -6.03 5.88 -25.36
CA ILE A 526 -4.84 5.10 -25.09
C ILE A 526 -5.24 3.76 -24.46
N ALA A 527 -5.13 2.68 -25.23
CA ALA A 527 -5.13 1.33 -24.68
C ALA A 527 -3.73 1.02 -24.11
N ALA A 528 -3.53 1.28 -22.82
CA ALA A 528 -2.21 1.41 -22.21
C ALA A 528 -1.33 0.16 -22.36
N GLY A 529 -1.93 -1.04 -22.38
CA GLY A 529 -1.20 -2.30 -22.50
C GLY A 529 -0.51 -2.48 -23.84
N ARG A 530 -1.02 -1.84 -24.90
CA ARG A 530 -0.33 -1.80 -26.21
C ARG A 530 0.94 -0.97 -26.19
N PHE A 531 1.12 -0.14 -25.17
CA PHE A 531 2.27 0.74 -24.96
C PHE A 531 3.02 0.39 -23.69
N ARG A 532 2.83 -0.81 -23.12
CA ARG A 532 3.37 -1.16 -21.80
C ARG A 532 4.89 -1.02 -21.65
N ASN A 533 5.65 -1.03 -22.74
CA ASN A 533 7.10 -0.84 -22.72
C ASN A 533 7.53 0.64 -22.76
N ASN A 534 6.65 1.52 -23.23
CA ASN A 534 6.94 2.92 -23.56
C ASN A 534 6.10 3.92 -22.76
N LEU A 535 5.10 3.43 -22.03
CA LEU A 535 4.14 4.19 -21.26
C LEU A 535 4.06 3.64 -19.83
N SER A 536 4.30 4.53 -18.89
CA SER A 536 3.97 4.37 -17.47
C SER A 536 2.89 5.37 -17.10
N PHE A 537 2.07 5.03 -16.11
CA PHE A 537 1.03 5.92 -15.60
C PHE A 537 0.87 5.72 -14.10
N ARG A 538 0.57 6.77 -13.36
CA ARG A 538 0.35 6.69 -11.91
C ARG A 538 -1.04 7.20 -11.59
N VAL A 539 -1.79 6.48 -10.75
CA VAL A 539 -3.08 6.97 -10.24
C VAL A 539 -2.82 8.13 -9.29
N THR A 540 -3.52 9.24 -9.49
CA THR A 540 -3.39 10.46 -8.66
C THR A 540 -4.69 10.79 -7.92
N GLY A 541 -5.78 10.11 -8.23
CA GLY A 541 -7.07 10.26 -7.55
C GLY A 541 -8.19 9.60 -8.31
N PHE A 542 -9.43 9.89 -7.91
CA PHE A 542 -10.63 9.38 -8.57
C PHE A 542 -11.61 10.50 -8.83
N MET A 543 -12.28 10.46 -9.98
CA MET A 543 -13.43 11.31 -10.26
C MET A 543 -14.63 10.84 -9.42
N SER A 544 -15.48 11.78 -9.00
CA SER A 544 -16.82 11.42 -8.53
C SER A 544 -17.63 10.85 -9.69
N GLU A 545 -18.65 10.03 -9.39
CA GLU A 545 -19.51 9.44 -10.44
C GLU A 545 -20.14 10.51 -11.33
N ALA A 546 -20.59 11.62 -10.74
CA ALA A 546 -21.18 12.74 -11.49
C ALA A 546 -20.17 13.43 -12.43
N VAL A 547 -18.92 13.62 -11.98
CA VAL A 547 -17.86 14.21 -12.81
C VAL A 547 -17.47 13.24 -13.93
N TYR A 548 -17.36 11.96 -13.61
CA TYR A 548 -17.04 10.91 -14.57
C TYR A 548 -18.10 10.80 -15.66
N ALA A 549 -19.38 10.66 -15.31
CA ALA A 549 -20.47 10.56 -16.26
C ALA A 549 -20.49 11.76 -17.24
N ARG A 550 -20.19 12.96 -16.74
CA ARG A 550 -20.13 14.19 -17.54
C ARG A 550 -18.92 14.27 -18.47
N ILE A 551 -17.74 13.79 -18.03
CA ILE A 551 -16.48 13.99 -18.78
C ILE A 551 -16.15 12.79 -19.67
N LEU A 552 -16.42 11.58 -19.18
CA LEU A 552 -16.00 10.30 -19.77
C LEU A 552 -17.15 9.36 -20.13
N GLY A 553 -18.39 9.62 -19.67
CA GLY A 553 -19.53 8.72 -19.89
C GLY A 553 -19.80 8.39 -21.37
N ASP A 554 -19.74 9.39 -22.24
CA ASP A 554 -19.95 9.18 -23.69
C ASP A 554 -18.79 8.38 -24.33
N TYR A 555 -17.56 8.55 -23.84
CA TYR A 555 -16.40 7.77 -24.31
C TYR A 555 -16.51 6.31 -23.88
N GLU A 556 -16.95 6.05 -22.64
CA GLU A 556 -17.19 4.70 -22.13
C GLU A 556 -18.28 3.99 -22.93
N THR A 557 -19.41 4.65 -23.17
CA THR A 557 -20.53 4.08 -23.96
C THR A 557 -20.09 3.70 -25.37
N GLU A 558 -19.31 4.56 -26.03
CA GLU A 558 -18.79 4.29 -27.37
C GLU A 558 -17.74 3.17 -27.38
N LEU A 559 -16.89 3.09 -26.35
CA LEU A 559 -15.95 1.98 -26.17
C LEU A 559 -16.68 0.65 -26.07
N ASP A 560 -17.71 0.57 -25.21
CA ASP A 560 -18.51 -0.64 -25.02
C ASP A 560 -19.19 -1.08 -26.31
N ARG A 561 -19.72 -0.13 -27.09
CA ARG A 561 -20.31 -0.39 -28.41
C ARG A 561 -19.28 -0.98 -29.37
N ARG A 562 -18.04 -0.49 -29.36
CA ARG A 562 -16.93 -0.96 -30.22
C ARG A 562 -16.36 -2.31 -29.79
N LEU A 563 -16.47 -2.67 -28.51
CA LEU A 563 -16.04 -3.96 -27.97
C LEU A 563 -17.11 -5.06 -28.13
N SER A 564 -18.39 -4.67 -28.19
CA SER A 564 -19.53 -5.59 -28.28
C SER A 564 -19.96 -5.92 -29.73
N GLY A 565 -19.50 -5.14 -30.70
CA GLY A 565 -19.69 -5.39 -32.14
C GLY A 565 -18.47 -6.08 -32.74
#